data_AF-A0A9W9S619-F1
#
_entry.id   AF-A0A9W9S619-F1
#
_cell.length_a   1.000
_cell.length_b   1.000
_cell.length_c   1.000
_cell.angle_alpha   90.00
_cell.angle_beta   90.00
_cell.angle_gamma   90.00
#
_symmetry.space_group_name_H-M   'P 1'
#
loop_
_entity.id
_entity.type
_entity.pdbx_description
1 polymer ?
#
loop_
_entity_poly.entity_id
_entity_poly.type
_entity_poly.pdbx_seq_one_letter_code
_entity_poly.pdbx_strand_id
1 'polypeptide(L)'
;MFAELKVAHPRPIPSLSDKQLQDLTELRVRVTQRAQSLEDLVEAMSRVNSYDDGAIVATATYYWIHPNSLLLVKLGLNRLLRRELRRLTVEEENDAQLECQIWDQV
;
A
#
# COMPACT_ATOMS: atom_id res chain seq x y z
N MET A 1 -37.04 50.38 -13.66
CA MET A 1 -36.70 49.34 -14.66
C MET A 1 -35.83 48.32 -13.92
N PHE A 2 -36.41 47.23 -13.42
CA PHE A 2 -35.66 46.22 -12.66
C PHE A 2 -35.11 45.20 -13.66
N ALA A 3 -33.80 44.99 -13.63
CA ALA A 3 -33.15 43.99 -14.46
C ALA A 3 -33.60 42.60 -14.02
N GLU A 4 -34.16 41.81 -14.95
CA GLU A 4 -34.46 40.40 -14.71
C GLU A 4 -33.15 39.65 -14.46
N LEU A 5 -32.93 39.27 -13.20
CA LEU A 5 -31.89 38.32 -12.83
C LEU A 5 -32.22 36.97 -13.50
N LYS A 6 -31.46 36.63 -14.55
CA LYS A 6 -31.45 35.28 -15.12
C LYS A 6 -30.89 34.32 -14.07
N VAL A 7 -31.77 33.77 -13.25
CA VAL A 7 -31.44 32.66 -12.34
C VAL A 7 -31.10 31.46 -13.21
N ALA A 8 -29.83 31.07 -13.22
CA ALA A 8 -29.38 29.86 -13.91
C ALA A 8 -30.17 28.67 -13.35
N HIS A 9 -30.74 27.84 -14.23
CA HIS A 9 -31.48 26.65 -13.81
C HIS A 9 -30.60 25.77 -12.92
N PRO A 10 -31.15 25.24 -11.81
CA PRO A 10 -30.40 24.36 -10.92
C PRO A 10 -29.93 23.15 -11.72
N ARG A 11 -28.61 23.04 -11.94
CA ARG A 11 -28.01 21.81 -12.43
C ARG A 11 -28.04 20.82 -11.27
N PRO A 12 -28.57 19.60 -11.46
CA PRO A 12 -28.45 18.56 -10.45
C PRO A 12 -26.97 18.35 -10.15
N ILE A 13 -26.59 18.42 -8.87
CA ILE A 13 -25.27 18.00 -8.44
C ILE A 13 -25.27 16.48 -8.59
N PRO A 14 -24.37 15.89 -9.38
CA PRO A 14 -24.29 14.45 -9.47
C PRO A 14 -23.99 13.89 -8.08
N SER A 15 -24.88 13.04 -7.59
CA SER A 15 -24.83 12.47 -6.25
C SER A 15 -24.47 11.00 -6.35
N LEU A 16 -23.44 10.60 -5.60
CA LEU A 16 -23.10 9.20 -5.40
C LEU A 16 -24.30 8.44 -4.81
N SER A 17 -24.55 7.25 -5.32
CA SER A 17 -25.47 6.29 -4.72
C SER A 17 -24.94 5.76 -3.39
N ASP A 18 -25.83 5.27 -2.54
CA ASP A 18 -25.45 4.66 -1.25
C ASP A 18 -24.42 3.53 -1.42
N LYS A 19 -24.53 2.76 -2.50
CA LYS A 19 -23.56 1.71 -2.84
C LYS A 19 -22.17 2.30 -3.13
N GLN A 20 -22.10 3.34 -3.98
CA GLN A 20 -20.82 3.98 -4.29
C GLN A 20 -20.18 4.61 -3.05
N LEU A 21 -20.98 5.19 -2.15
CA LEU A 21 -20.51 5.70 -0.87
C LEU A 21 -19.97 4.60 0.03
N GLN A 22 -20.63 3.44 0.08
CA GLN A 22 -20.15 2.28 0.81
C GLN A 22 -18.82 1.77 0.22
N ASP A 23 -18.74 1.60 -1.11
CA ASP A 23 -17.54 1.13 -1.80
C ASP A 23 -16.33 2.06 -1.54
N LEU A 24 -16.54 3.39 -1.56
CA LEU A 24 -15.51 4.38 -1.22
C LEU A 24 -15.10 4.33 0.26
N THR A 25 -16.06 4.05 1.15
CA THR A 25 -15.76 3.89 2.59
C THR A 25 -14.89 2.66 2.83
N GLU A 26 -15.20 1.54 2.18
CA GLU A 26 -14.40 0.31 2.24
C GLU A 26 -13.00 0.51 1.64
N LEU A 27 -12.90 1.23 0.51
CA LEU A 27 -11.61 1.63 -0.07
C LEU A 27 -10.77 2.41 0.94
N ARG A 28 -11.36 3.39 1.64
CA ARG A 28 -10.65 4.17 2.66
C ARG A 28 -10.12 3.33 3.82
N VAL A 29 -10.91 2.35 4.28
CA VAL A 29 -10.46 1.40 5.31
C VAL A 29 -9.26 0.61 4.80
N ARG A 30 -9.33 0.09 3.58
CA ARG A 30 -8.23 -0.67 2.96
C ARG A 30 -6.97 0.15 2.77
N VAL A 31 -7.07 1.41 2.35
CA VAL A 31 -5.93 2.33 2.25
C VAL A 31 -5.26 2.53 3.60
N THR A 32 -6.03 2.71 4.67
CA THR A 32 -5.49 2.89 6.03
C THR A 32 -4.76 1.63 6.50
N GLN A 33 -5.35 0.44 6.29
CA GLN A 33 -4.73 -0.83 6.63
C GLN A 33 -3.45 -1.10 5.82
N ARG A 34 -3.45 -0.73 4.55
CA ARG A 34 -2.29 -0.84 3.66
C ARG A 34 -1.15 0.06 4.13
N ALA A 35 -1.45 1.31 4.49
CA ALA A 35 -0.45 2.25 5.00
C ALA A 35 0.29 1.67 6.22
N GLN A 36 -0.45 1.13 7.19
CA GLN A 36 0.15 0.45 8.34
C GLN A 36 1.00 -0.76 7.91
N SER A 37 0.48 -1.60 7.02
CA SER A 37 1.22 -2.78 6.52
C SER A 37 2.52 -2.38 5.81
N LEU A 38 2.52 -1.24 5.12
CA LEU A 38 3.68 -0.68 4.43
C LEU A 38 4.73 -0.20 5.44
N GLU A 39 4.33 0.49 6.50
CA GLU A 39 5.21 0.91 7.59
C GLU A 39 5.90 -0.30 8.24
N ASP A 40 5.11 -1.30 8.63
CA ASP A 40 5.62 -2.54 9.25
C ASP A 40 6.61 -3.27 8.32
N LEU A 41 6.31 -3.30 7.02
CA LEU A 41 7.15 -3.95 6.01
C LEU A 41 8.46 -3.19 5.80
N VAL A 42 8.42 -1.85 5.74
CA VAL A 42 9.61 -1.00 5.63
C VAL A 42 10.50 -1.16 6.86
N GLU A 43 9.91 -1.24 8.06
CA GLU A 43 10.65 -1.51 9.28
C GLU A 43 11.32 -2.90 9.23
N ALA A 44 10.57 -3.93 8.84
CA ALA A 44 11.12 -5.29 8.69
C ALA A 44 12.26 -5.35 7.67
N MET A 45 12.11 -4.68 6.52
CA MET A 45 13.17 -4.56 5.52
C MET A 45 14.41 -3.86 6.08
N SER A 46 14.22 -2.77 6.83
CA SER A 46 15.31 -2.03 7.46
C SER A 46 16.07 -2.90 8.46
N ARG A 47 15.35 -3.68 9.28
CA ARG A 47 15.94 -4.64 10.23
C ARG A 47 16.74 -5.74 9.53
N VAL A 48 16.22 -6.31 8.44
CA VAL A 48 16.95 -7.36 7.69
C VAL A 48 18.20 -6.78 7.01
N ASN A 49 18.12 -5.55 6.52
CA ASN A 49 19.21 -4.90 5.80
C ASN A 49 20.26 -4.27 6.72
N SER A 50 19.94 -3.97 7.98
CA SER A 50 20.90 -3.44 8.95
C SER A 50 21.94 -4.47 9.38
N TYR A 51 21.66 -5.76 9.20
CA TYR A 51 22.68 -6.80 9.38
C TYR A 51 23.71 -6.72 8.25
N ASP A 52 24.91 -6.25 8.56
CA ASP A 52 26.03 -6.29 7.64
C ASP A 52 26.45 -7.74 7.33
N ASP A 53 26.81 -8.01 6.07
CA ASP A 53 27.20 -9.36 5.65
C ASP A 53 28.47 -9.83 6.38
N GLY A 54 29.37 -8.91 6.72
CA GLY A 54 30.54 -9.20 7.56
C GLY A 54 30.17 -9.61 8.98
N ALA A 55 29.20 -8.91 9.60
CA ALA A 55 28.67 -9.27 10.91
C ALA A 55 27.97 -10.64 10.90
N ILE A 56 27.27 -10.98 9.81
CA ILE A 56 26.65 -12.29 9.62
C ILE A 56 27.70 -13.39 9.53
N VAL A 57 28.75 -13.19 8.74
CA VAL A 57 29.84 -14.17 8.61
C VAL A 57 30.59 -14.36 9.93
N ALA A 58 30.86 -13.27 10.66
CA ALA A 58 31.51 -13.34 11.96
C ALA A 58 30.64 -14.10 13.00
N THR A 59 29.35 -13.80 13.03
CA THR A 59 28.38 -14.50 13.91
C THR A 59 28.29 -15.98 13.56
N ALA A 60 28.19 -16.32 12.27
CA ALA A 60 28.13 -17.70 11.83
C ALA A 60 29.39 -18.48 12.25
N THR A 61 30.57 -17.87 12.06
CA THR A 61 31.86 -18.45 12.45
C THR A 61 31.93 -18.69 13.96
N TYR A 62 31.49 -17.72 14.78
CA TYR A 62 31.46 -17.85 16.24
C TYR A 62 30.58 -19.01 16.72
N TYR A 63 29.42 -19.20 16.09
CA TYR A 63 28.48 -20.26 16.44
C TYR A 63 28.68 -21.59 15.69
N TRP A 64 29.79 -21.75 14.95
CA TRP A 64 30.05 -22.92 14.11
C TRP A 64 28.93 -23.22 13.10
N ILE A 65 28.20 -22.17 12.71
CA ILE A 65 27.21 -22.23 11.64
C ILE A 65 27.94 -21.94 10.34
N HIS A 66 27.61 -22.67 9.28
CA HIS A 66 28.16 -22.35 7.96
C HIS A 66 27.73 -20.93 7.55
N PRO A 67 28.64 -20.00 7.23
CA PRO A 67 28.30 -18.60 6.93
C PRO A 67 27.24 -18.42 5.85
N ASN A 68 27.28 -19.27 4.82
CA ASN A 68 26.27 -19.26 3.75
C ASN A 68 24.86 -19.53 4.26
N SER A 69 24.66 -20.26 5.36
CA SER A 69 23.33 -20.56 5.89
C SER A 69 22.62 -19.30 6.36
N LEU A 70 23.30 -18.41 7.09
CA LEU A 70 22.71 -17.16 7.56
C LEU A 70 22.53 -16.14 6.43
N LEU A 71 23.45 -16.11 5.47
CA LEU A 71 23.30 -15.29 4.25
C LEU A 71 22.07 -15.73 3.43
N LEU A 72 21.86 -17.04 3.27
CA LEU A 72 20.67 -17.57 2.59
C LEU A 72 19.38 -17.20 3.31
N VAL A 73 19.37 -17.20 4.64
CA VAL A 73 18.21 -16.73 5.42
C VAL A 73 17.93 -15.25 5.14
N LYS A 74 18.95 -14.37 5.20
CA LYS A 74 18.80 -12.94 4.88
C LYS A 74 18.27 -12.71 3.46
N LEU A 75 18.78 -13.45 2.48
CA LEU A 75 18.30 -13.39 1.09
C LEU A 75 16.84 -13.87 0.96
N GLY A 76 16.49 -14.96 1.65
CA GLY A 76 15.12 -15.49 1.70
C GLY A 76 14.13 -14.49 2.27
N LEU A 77 14.48 -13.87 3.42
CA LEU A 77 13.66 -12.84 4.05
C LEU A 77 13.48 -11.63 3.13
N ASN A 78 14.57 -11.12 2.53
CA ASN A 78 14.49 -10.03 1.56
C ASN A 78 13.58 -10.35 0.37
N ARG A 79 13.61 -11.59 -0.12
CA ARG A 79 12.74 -12.03 -1.22
C ARG A 79 11.27 -12.03 -0.82
N LEU A 80 10.94 -12.48 0.39
CA LEU A 80 9.58 -12.48 0.92
C LEU A 80 9.07 -11.05 1.12
N LEU A 81 9.87 -10.17 1.73
CA LEU A 81 9.50 -8.77 1.95
C LEU A 81 9.25 -8.04 0.63
N ARG A 82 10.09 -8.25 -0.39
CA ARG A 82 9.85 -7.70 -1.74
C ARG A 82 8.61 -8.27 -2.42
N ARG A 83 8.24 -9.51 -2.10
CA ARG A 83 7.00 -10.11 -2.63
C ARG A 83 5.78 -9.45 -2.00
N GLU A 84 5.77 -9.25 -0.69
CA GLU A 84 4.64 -8.57 -0.03
C GLU A 84 4.55 -7.11 -0.45
N LEU A 85 5.68 -6.41 -0.62
CA LEU A 85 5.66 -5.04 -1.16
C LEU A 85 4.96 -4.98 -2.51
N ARG A 86 5.31 -5.88 -3.44
CA ARG A 86 4.63 -5.98 -4.74
C ARG A 86 3.15 -6.30 -4.61
N ARG A 87 2.76 -7.14 -3.64
CA ARG A 87 1.35 -7.46 -3.41
C ARG A 87 0.58 -6.20 -3.01
N LEU A 88 1.11 -5.41 -2.07
CA LEU A 88 0.50 -4.16 -1.63
C LEU A 88 0.42 -3.14 -2.78
N THR A 89 1.44 -3.06 -3.64
CA THR A 89 1.40 -2.19 -4.84
C THR A 89 0.29 -2.61 -5.81
N VAL A 90 0.13 -3.90 -6.08
CA VAL A 90 -0.96 -4.39 -6.94
C VAL A 90 -2.33 -4.12 -6.32
N GLU A 91 -2.48 -4.29 -5.01
CA GLU A 91 -3.71 -3.93 -4.29
C GLU A 91 -4.02 -2.43 -4.42
N GLU A 92 -3.01 -1.57 -4.37
CA GLU A 92 -3.14 -0.13 -4.58
C GLU A 92 -3.59 0.24 -5.99
N GLU A 93 -2.99 -0.37 -7.01
CA GLU A 93 -3.39 -0.16 -8.40
C GLU A 93 -4.85 -0.58 -8.65
N ASN A 94 -5.25 -1.74 -8.11
CA ASN A 94 -6.62 -2.22 -8.23
C ASN A 94 -7.63 -1.30 -7.53
N ASP A 95 -7.28 -0.79 -6.36
CA ASP A 95 -8.13 0.13 -5.60
C ASP A 95 -8.26 1.49 -6.29
N ALA A 96 -7.17 2.01 -6.86
CA ALA A 96 -7.19 3.22 -7.67
C ALA A 96 -8.07 3.04 -8.92
N GLN A 97 -7.98 1.89 -9.58
CA GLN A 97 -8.83 1.58 -10.73
C GLN A 97 -10.32 1.51 -10.34
N LEU A 98 -10.64 0.91 -9.20
CA LEU A 98 -12.01 0.86 -8.69
C LEU A 98 -12.53 2.26 -8.34
N GLU A 99 -11.72 3.09 -7.71
CA GLU A 99 -12.07 4.48 -7.41
C GLU A 99 -12.37 5.26 -8.70
N CYS A 100 -11.53 5.15 -9.74
CA CYS A 100 -11.81 5.75 -11.05
C CYS A 100 -13.15 5.27 -11.63
N GLN A 101 -13.44 3.97 -11.58
CA GLN A 101 -14.71 3.41 -12.07
C GLN A 101 -15.92 3.96 -11.32
N ILE A 102 -15.80 4.23 -10.02
CA ILE A 102 -16.88 4.83 -9.23
C ILE A 102 -17.12 6.27 -9.70
N TRP A 103 -16.05 7.05 -9.88
CA TRP A 103 -16.15 8.45 -10.31
C TRP A 103 -16.60 8.62 -11.76
N ASP A 104 -16.29 7.67 -12.64
CA ASP A 104 -16.74 7.68 -14.04
C ASP A 104 -18.26 7.47 -14.18
N GLN A 105 -18.93 6.98 -13.13
CA GLN A 105 -20.38 6.73 -13.09
C GLN A 105 -21.20 7.87 -12.47
N VAL A 106 -20.52 8.95 -12.04
CA VAL A 106 -21.10 10.12 -11.34
C VAL A 106 -21.23 11.29 -12.30
#